data_AF-A0A378PIC3-F1
#
_entry.id   AF-A0A378PIC3-F1
#
_cell.length_a   1.000
_cell.length_b   1.000
_cell.length_c   1.000
_cell.angle_alpha   90.00
_cell.angle_beta   90.00
_cell.angle_gamma   90.00
#
_symmetry.space_group_name_H-M   'P 1'
#
loop_
_entity.id
_entity.type
_entity.pdbx_description
1 polymer ?
#
loop_
_entity_poly.entity_id
_entity_poly.type
_entity_poly.pdbx_seq_one_letter_code
_entity_poly.pdbx_strand_id
1 'polypeptide(L)'
;MPTTGTATYKGNGVHFANGNANNVRANFNVDYGNKKLTGTVGDTALTGAITGNTFSGTNKGISTKGQFYGANAAELGGTYRNADGSIAGAYGAKK
;
A
#
# COMPACT_ATOMS: atom_id res chain seq x y z
N MET A 1 7.46 -13.84 -6.75
CA MET A 1 6.20 -13.20 -6.31
C MET A 1 5.09 -14.23 -6.53
N PRO A 2 4.24 -14.54 -5.53
CA PRO A 2 3.12 -15.47 -5.74
C PRO A 2 2.21 -15.02 -6.88
N THR A 3 1.68 -15.97 -7.66
CA THR A 3 0.76 -15.68 -8.77
C THR A 3 -0.68 -16.07 -8.45
N THR A 4 -0.92 -16.74 -7.33
CA THR A 4 -2.23 -17.20 -6.86
C THR A 4 -2.33 -17.09 -5.33
N GLY A 5 -3.54 -17.22 -4.81
CA GLY A 5 -3.83 -17.15 -3.38
C GLY A 5 -3.96 -15.72 -2.85
N THR A 6 -4.14 -15.63 -1.53
CA THR A 6 -4.30 -14.36 -0.83
C THR A 6 -3.30 -14.23 0.32
N ALA A 7 -3.04 -12.99 0.74
CA ALA A 7 -2.26 -12.70 1.92
C ALA A 7 -2.70 -11.40 2.59
N THR A 8 -2.61 -11.35 3.91
CA THR A 8 -2.73 -10.11 4.68
C THR A 8 -1.34 -9.65 5.06
N TYR A 9 -1.09 -8.34 5.00
CA TYR A 9 0.14 -7.71 5.45
C TYR A 9 -0.19 -6.68 6.52
N LYS A 10 0.60 -6.65 7.59
CA LYS A 10 0.46 -5.67 8.68
C LYS A 10 1.79 -4.98 8.92
N GLY A 11 1.73 -3.70 9.25
CA GLY A 11 2.90 -2.92 9.55
C GLY A 11 2.55 -1.49 9.95
N ASN A 12 3.43 -0.58 9.57
CA ASN A 12 3.38 0.82 9.95
C ASN A 12 3.54 1.72 8.73
N GLY A 13 3.17 2.98 8.90
CA GLY A 13 3.42 4.03 7.93
C GLY A 13 3.51 5.39 8.60
N VAL A 14 3.86 6.37 7.79
CA VAL A 14 3.81 7.78 8.15
C VAL A 14 2.79 8.44 7.23
N HIS A 15 1.84 9.14 7.83
CA HIS A 15 0.81 9.89 7.12
C HIS A 15 1.04 11.38 7.32
N PHE A 16 1.18 12.11 6.21
CA PHE A 16 1.24 13.55 6.15
C PHE A 16 -0.12 14.13 5.76
N ALA A 17 -0.65 15.03 6.58
CA ALA A 17 -1.82 15.85 6.30
C ALA A 17 -1.81 17.11 7.16
N ASN A 18 -2.36 18.22 6.66
CA ASN A 18 -2.50 19.49 7.40
C ASN A 18 -1.17 19.97 8.02
N GLY A 19 -0.06 19.83 7.29
CA GLY A 19 1.28 20.23 7.74
C GLY A 19 1.92 19.33 8.80
N ASN A 20 1.28 18.22 9.17
CA ASN A 20 1.75 17.32 10.22
C ASN A 20 2.00 15.90 9.69
N ALA A 21 3.05 15.25 10.21
CA ALA A 21 3.36 13.86 9.93
C ALA A 21 3.13 13.00 11.19
N ASN A 22 2.30 11.96 11.07
CA ASN A 22 1.94 11.07 12.18
C ASN A 22 2.28 9.62 11.84
N ASN A 23 2.73 8.88 12.85
CA ASN A 23 2.87 7.43 12.76
C ASN A 23 1.50 6.77 12.77
N VAL A 24 1.25 5.88 11.81
CA VAL A 24 -0.03 5.19 11.65
C VAL A 24 0.19 3.70 11.36
N ARG A 25 -0.84 2.89 11.55
CA ARG A 25 -0.82 1.47 11.18
C ARG A 25 -1.10 1.30 9.70
N ALA A 26 -0.46 0.31 9.09
CA ALA A 26 -0.69 -0.11 7.72
C ALA A 26 -1.23 -1.54 7.70
N ASN A 27 -2.32 -1.77 6.96
CA ASN A 27 -2.94 -3.09 6.79
C ASN A 27 -3.34 -3.28 5.33
N PHE A 28 -2.89 -4.36 4.70
CA PHE A 28 -3.19 -4.65 3.30
C PHE A 28 -3.68 -6.07 3.14
N ASN A 29 -4.62 -6.26 2.22
CA ASN A 29 -5.03 -7.55 1.70
C ASN A 29 -4.64 -7.62 0.23
N VAL A 30 -4.00 -8.72 -0.12
CA VAL A 30 -3.48 -8.96 -1.46
C VAL A 30 -4.12 -10.22 -1.99
N ASP A 31 -4.66 -10.12 -3.18
CA ASP A 31 -5.15 -11.24 -3.98
C ASP A 31 -4.26 -11.36 -5.21
N TYR A 32 -3.37 -12.35 -5.20
CA TYR A 32 -2.40 -12.53 -6.28
C TYR A 32 -3.05 -13.06 -7.55
N GLY A 33 -4.11 -13.88 -7.40
CA GLY A 33 -4.85 -14.45 -8.53
C GLY A 33 -5.61 -13.38 -9.30
N ASN A 34 -6.29 -12.49 -8.59
CA ASN A 34 -6.98 -11.34 -9.16
C ASN A 34 -6.07 -10.12 -9.38
N LYS A 35 -4.77 -10.23 -9.08
CA LYS A 35 -3.76 -9.17 -9.21
C LYS A 35 -4.21 -7.85 -8.56
N LYS A 36 -4.77 -7.94 -7.35
CA LYS A 36 -5.38 -6.80 -6.65
C LYS A 36 -4.82 -6.64 -5.24
N LEU A 37 -4.59 -5.39 -4.87
CA LEU A 37 -4.26 -4.98 -3.51
C LEU A 37 -5.32 -3.99 -3.01
N THR A 38 -5.76 -4.17 -1.77
CA THR A 38 -6.55 -3.20 -1.02
C THR A 38 -5.95 -3.04 0.36
N GLY A 39 -6.14 -1.89 0.99
CA GLY A 39 -5.65 -1.70 2.35
C GLY A 39 -5.86 -0.30 2.88
N THR A 40 -5.33 -0.07 4.08
CA THR A 40 -5.35 1.23 4.75
C THR A 40 -3.98 1.58 5.31
N VAL A 41 -3.69 2.89 5.32
CA VAL A 41 -2.58 3.49 6.07
C VAL A 41 -3.20 4.59 6.93
N GLY A 42 -3.34 4.32 8.24
CA GLY A 42 -4.29 5.04 9.08
C GLY A 42 -5.71 4.90 8.51
N ASP A 43 -6.41 6.02 8.34
CA ASP A 43 -7.75 6.06 7.74
C ASP A 43 -7.73 6.21 6.21
N THR A 44 -6.53 6.30 5.60
CA THR A 44 -6.42 6.44 4.14
C THR A 44 -6.57 5.08 3.47
N ALA A 45 -7.68 4.88 2.75
CA ALA A 45 -7.93 3.66 1.98
C ALA A 45 -7.19 3.68 0.62
N LEU A 46 -6.43 2.63 0.34
CA LEU A 46 -5.62 2.47 -0.87
C LEU A 46 -6.08 1.24 -1.66
N THR A 47 -6.00 1.33 -2.99
CA THR A 47 -6.21 0.20 -3.90
C THR A 47 -5.13 0.21 -4.98
N GLY A 48 -4.75 -0.96 -5.47
CA GLY A 48 -3.76 -1.08 -6.53
C GLY A 48 -3.93 -2.35 -7.37
N ALA A 49 -3.62 -2.24 -8.65
CA ALA A 49 -3.43 -3.38 -9.54
C ALA A 49 -1.97 -3.84 -9.44
N ILE A 50 -1.76 -5.16 -9.45
CA ILE A 50 -0.45 -5.80 -9.33
C ILE A 50 0.08 -6.10 -10.73
N THR A 51 1.32 -5.67 -11.01
CA THR A 51 2.04 -5.97 -12.26
C THR A 51 3.45 -6.43 -11.93
N GLY A 52 3.76 -7.71 -12.16
CA GLY A 52 5.02 -8.30 -11.72
C GLY A 52 5.13 -8.28 -10.19
N ASN A 53 6.16 -7.62 -9.65
CA ASN A 53 6.33 -7.40 -8.22
C ASN A 53 5.99 -5.97 -7.78
N THR A 54 5.40 -5.15 -8.64
CA THR A 54 4.95 -3.79 -8.30
C THR A 54 3.43 -3.74 -8.22
N PHE A 55 2.93 -2.67 -7.62
CA PHE A 55 1.51 -2.34 -7.66
C PHE A 55 1.30 -0.84 -7.66
N SER A 56 0.20 -0.41 -8.28
CA SER A 56 -0.20 1.00 -8.33
C SER A 56 -1.69 1.14 -8.54
N GLY A 57 -2.27 2.24 -8.09
CA GLY A 57 -3.67 2.55 -8.32
C GLY A 57 -4.07 3.89 -7.71
N THR A 58 -5.31 4.30 -7.99
CA THR A 58 -5.89 5.53 -7.47
C THR A 58 -7.23 5.21 -6.84
N ASN A 59 -7.46 5.68 -5.62
CA ASN A 59 -8.71 5.55 -4.90
C ASN A 59 -9.12 6.90 -4.32
N LYS A 60 -10.30 7.40 -4.68
CA LYS A 60 -10.83 8.70 -4.21
C LYS A 60 -9.80 9.85 -4.28
N GLY A 61 -9.06 9.94 -5.39
CA GLY A 61 -8.05 10.98 -5.61
C GLY A 61 -6.69 10.74 -4.94
N ILE A 62 -6.52 9.67 -4.14
CA ILE A 62 -5.23 9.25 -3.58
C ILE A 62 -4.60 8.22 -4.49
N SER A 63 -3.43 8.53 -5.05
CA SER A 63 -2.66 7.61 -5.88
C SER A 63 -1.57 6.94 -5.05
N THR A 64 -1.47 5.62 -5.16
CA THR A 64 -0.45 4.81 -4.51
C THR A 64 0.44 4.11 -5.53
N LYS A 65 1.71 3.93 -5.17
CA LYS A 65 2.67 3.08 -5.87
C LYS A 65 3.55 2.35 -4.85
N GLY A 66 3.81 1.09 -5.10
CA GLY A 66 4.62 0.25 -4.23
C GLY A 66 5.11 -1.02 -4.89
N GLN A 67 5.78 -1.84 -4.09
CA GLN A 67 6.43 -3.06 -4.53
C GLN A 67 6.47 -4.11 -3.42
N PHE A 68 6.52 -5.37 -3.85
CA PHE A 68 6.73 -6.54 -3.02
C PHE A 68 8.21 -6.88 -2.92
N TYR A 69 8.65 -7.27 -1.73
CA TYR A 69 10.04 -7.59 -1.39
C TYR A 69 10.14 -8.95 -0.70
N GLY A 70 11.36 -9.50 -0.70
CA GLY A 70 11.68 -10.78 -0.06
C GLY A 70 11.14 -12.00 -0.81
N ALA A 71 11.61 -13.18 -0.39
CA ALA A 71 11.13 -14.45 -0.91
C ALA A 71 9.61 -14.55 -0.76
N ASN A 72 8.92 -14.99 -1.81
CA ASN A 72 7.46 -15.14 -1.83
C ASN A 72 6.67 -13.89 -1.42
N ALA A 73 7.22 -12.70 -1.72
CA ALA A 73 6.63 -11.43 -1.34
C ALA A 73 6.40 -11.35 0.18
N ALA A 74 7.39 -11.72 0.99
CA ALA A 74 7.28 -11.67 2.46
C ALA A 74 6.89 -10.27 2.97
N GLU A 75 7.30 -9.23 2.25
CA GLU A 75 7.11 -7.82 2.62
C GLU A 75 6.57 -7.01 1.46
N LEU A 76 5.98 -5.85 1.78
CA LEU A 76 5.62 -4.83 0.80
C LEU A 76 5.92 -3.44 1.38
N GLY A 77 6.11 -2.48 0.48
CA GLY A 77 6.26 -1.08 0.84
C GLY A 77 5.85 -0.17 -0.31
N GLY A 78 5.58 1.09 0.00
CA GLY A 78 5.18 2.06 -1.00
C GLY A 78 4.88 3.44 -0.44
N THR A 79 4.38 4.29 -1.32
CA THR A 79 4.00 5.67 -1.03
C THR A 79 2.64 5.99 -1.64
N TYR A 80 1.93 6.93 -1.04
CA TYR A 80 0.70 7.48 -1.61
C TYR A 80 0.69 9.01 -1.51
N ARG A 81 -0.08 9.65 -2.39
CA ARG A 81 -0.37 11.09 -2.34
C ARG A 81 -1.64 11.46 -3.10
N ASN A 82 -2.27 12.56 -2.72
CA ASN A 82 -3.22 13.25 -3.61
C ASN A 82 -2.48 14.12 -4.63
N ALA A 83 -3.23 14.70 -5.57
CA ALA A 83 -2.67 15.45 -6.70
C ALA A 83 -1.85 16.68 -6.28
N ASP A 84 -2.29 17.42 -5.25
CA ASP A 84 -1.62 18.63 -4.76
C ASP A 84 -0.57 18.37 -3.67
N GLY A 85 -0.44 17.12 -3.20
CA GLY A 85 0.52 16.72 -2.17
C GLY A 85 0.16 17.14 -0.74
N SER A 86 -1.00 17.76 -0.51
CA SER A 86 -1.47 18.09 0.85
C SER A 86 -1.75 16.85 1.70
N ILE A 87 -2.00 15.71 1.06
CA ILE A 87 -2.05 14.39 1.68
C ILE A 87 -0.98 13.52 1.04
N ALA A 88 -0.10 12.95 1.86
CA ALA A 88 0.90 12.00 1.42
C ALA A 88 1.23 10.97 2.50
N GLY A 89 1.99 9.95 2.14
CA GLY A 89 2.54 9.04 3.13
C GLY A 89 3.41 7.95 2.52
N ALA A 90 4.07 7.23 3.41
CA ALA A 90 4.86 6.04 3.11
C ALA A 90 4.49 4.92 4.07
N TYR A 91 4.62 3.68 3.64
CA TYR A 91 4.26 2.51 4.43
C TYR A 91 5.17 1.31 4.14
N GLY A 92 5.26 0.44 5.14
CA GLY A 92 5.92 -0.86 5.04
C GLY A 92 5.15 -1.88 5.87
N ALA A 93 4.98 -3.09 5.33
CA ALA A 93 4.23 -4.16 5.98
C ALA A 93 4.78 -5.54 5.63
N LYS A 94 4.59 -6.49 6.53
CA LYS A 94 4.98 -7.90 6.39
C LYS A 94 3.74 -8.79 6.47
N LYS A 95 3.75 -9.93 5.77
CA LYS A 95 2.71 -10.95 5.91
C LYS A 95 2.52 -11.40 7.36
#